data_AF-A0A1W2A849-F1
#
_entry.id   AF-A0A1W2A849-F1
#
_cell.length_a   1.000
_cell.length_b   1.000
_cell.length_c   1.000
_cell.angle_alpha   90.00
_cell.angle_beta   90.00
_cell.angle_gamma   90.00
#
_symmetry.space_group_name_H-M   'P 1'
#
loop_
_entity.id
_entity.type
_entity.pdbx_description
1 polymer ?
#
loop_
_entity_poly.entity_id
_entity_poly.type
_entity_poly.pdbx_seq_one_letter_code
_entity_poly.pdbx_strand_id
1 'polypeptide(L)'
;MMRYFAYLIVFPFLISCNTGNNSISYNDTIIEPQLEVITKLDSIYAGPEVSVEDIKKHRIELVKEINEAMDEIRNLKDFKGNTAFKETAMKYFSHLNFLYGKTNNIDSLIYNINSPERAEKMKPEDFELMDRETQKYLELEEALLAEQKKFAEQFNMRLEY
;
A
#
# COMPACT_ATOMS: atom_id res chain seq x y z
N MET A 1 49.75 4.42 -40.20
CA MET A 1 48.34 4.74 -40.51
C MET A 1 47.55 4.61 -39.20
N MET A 2 46.88 5.68 -38.75
CA MET A 2 45.93 5.83 -37.60
C MET A 2 46.35 5.25 -36.23
N ARG A 3 46.68 6.07 -35.21
CA ARG A 3 45.85 6.93 -34.33
C ARG A 3 44.89 6.17 -33.38
N TYR A 4 45.24 6.22 -32.09
CA TYR A 4 44.44 6.26 -30.84
C TYR A 4 42.93 5.94 -30.91
N PHE A 5 42.43 5.08 -30.02
CA PHE A 5 41.91 5.47 -28.70
C PHE A 5 41.46 4.23 -27.91
N ALA A 6 42.08 4.01 -26.74
CA ALA A 6 41.53 3.15 -25.71
C ALA A 6 40.31 3.85 -25.11
N TYR A 7 39.11 3.35 -25.36
CA TYR A 7 37.92 3.72 -24.59
C TYR A 7 37.71 2.68 -23.50
N LEU A 8 38.40 2.91 -22.38
CA LEU A 8 37.96 2.42 -21.08
C LEU A 8 36.68 3.18 -20.76
N ILE A 9 35.53 2.59 -21.08
CA ILE A 9 34.23 3.07 -20.60
C ILE A 9 34.20 2.74 -19.11
N VAL A 10 34.78 3.64 -18.32
CA VAL A 10 34.45 3.76 -16.91
C VAL A 10 33.01 4.24 -16.89
N PHE A 11 32.05 3.33 -16.67
CA PHE A 11 30.72 3.72 -16.22
C PHE A 11 30.89 4.24 -14.79
N PRO A 12 30.77 5.55 -14.51
CA PRO A 12 30.53 5.94 -13.15
C PRO A 12 29.16 5.36 -12.78
N PHE A 13 29.18 4.32 -11.95
CA PHE A 13 28.05 3.99 -11.09
C PHE A 13 27.82 5.21 -10.20
N LEU A 14 27.05 6.18 -10.71
CA LEU A 14 26.44 7.21 -9.90
C LEU A 14 25.28 6.54 -9.15
N ILE A 15 25.64 5.94 -8.03
CA ILE A 15 24.74 5.71 -6.91
C ILE A 15 24.29 7.10 -6.46
N SER A 16 23.19 7.60 -7.02
CA SER A 16 22.49 8.76 -6.49
C SER A 16 21.23 8.25 -5.83
N CYS A 17 21.21 8.30 -4.49
CA CYS A 17 19.98 8.43 -3.73
C CYS A 17 19.16 9.56 -4.35
N ASN A 18 18.04 9.22 -4.98
CA ASN A 18 17.07 10.20 -5.48
C ASN A 18 15.73 9.49 -5.63
N THR A 19 15.09 9.25 -4.50
CA THR A 19 13.68 8.86 -4.43
C THR A 19 12.85 9.93 -5.17
N GLY A 20 12.21 9.54 -6.29
CA GLY A 20 11.29 10.39 -7.06
C GLY A 20 11.85 11.10 -8.32
N ASN A 21 13.04 10.78 -8.82
CA ASN A 21 13.63 11.51 -9.96
C ASN A 21 13.00 11.22 -11.34
N ASN A 22 12.20 10.18 -11.45
CA ASN A 22 11.49 9.84 -12.69
C ASN A 22 10.10 9.29 -12.35
N SER A 23 9.24 9.18 -13.35
CA SER A 23 7.85 8.76 -13.17
C SER A 23 7.74 7.36 -12.59
N ILE A 24 8.65 6.45 -12.96
CA ILE A 24 8.69 5.08 -12.45
C ILE A 24 8.93 5.11 -10.93
N SER A 25 10.03 5.72 -10.47
CA SER A 25 10.33 5.82 -9.03
C SER A 25 9.23 6.53 -8.25
N TYR A 26 8.55 7.53 -8.82
CA TYR A 26 7.44 8.20 -8.15
C TYR A 26 6.23 7.27 -7.97
N ASN A 27 5.88 6.50 -9.02
CA ASN A 27 4.83 5.49 -8.95
C ASN A 27 5.19 4.39 -7.94
N ASP A 28 6.41 3.87 -7.99
CA ASP A 28 6.82 2.71 -7.20
C ASP A 28 6.83 3.06 -5.70
N THR A 29 7.29 4.24 -5.32
CA THR A 29 7.20 4.73 -3.94
C THR A 29 5.77 4.81 -3.41
N ILE A 30 4.75 4.90 -4.28
CA ILE A 30 3.35 4.91 -3.88
C ILE A 30 2.74 3.49 -3.90
N ILE A 31 3.06 2.71 -4.93
CA ILE A 31 2.34 1.48 -5.27
C ILE A 31 2.99 0.23 -4.67
N GLU A 32 4.33 0.15 -4.59
CA GLU A 32 4.99 -1.02 -3.99
C GLU A 32 4.50 -1.26 -2.55
N PRO A 33 4.40 -0.24 -1.66
CA PRO A 33 3.89 -0.47 -0.32
C PRO A 33 2.40 -0.86 -0.29
N GLN A 34 1.61 -0.45 -1.30
CA GLN A 34 0.22 -0.89 -1.41
C GLN A 34 0.15 -2.41 -1.67
N LEU A 35 0.99 -2.92 -2.57
CA LEU A 35 1.04 -4.35 -2.91
C LEU A 35 1.53 -5.19 -1.72
N GLU A 36 2.51 -4.68 -0.97
CA GLU A 36 2.99 -5.32 0.26
C GLU A 36 1.91 -5.37 1.34
N VAL A 37 1.15 -4.27 1.51
CA VAL A 37 -0.02 -4.21 2.38
C VAL A 37 -1.05 -5.27 1.99
N ILE A 38 -1.42 -5.36 0.70
CA ILE A 38 -2.39 -6.34 0.20
C ILE A 38 -1.91 -7.77 0.52
N THR A 39 -0.64 -8.06 0.25
CA THR A 39 -0.04 -9.38 0.56
C THR A 39 -0.12 -9.72 2.05
N LYS A 40 0.07 -8.73 2.93
CA LYS A 40 -0.07 -8.94 4.39
C LYS A 40 -1.52 -9.11 4.81
N LEU A 41 -2.46 -8.42 4.17
CA LEU A 41 -3.89 -8.59 4.41
C LEU A 41 -4.33 -10.02 4.11
N ASP A 42 -3.81 -10.65 3.05
CA ASP A 42 -4.11 -12.07 2.75
C ASP A 42 -3.78 -13.01 3.91
N SER A 43 -2.69 -12.74 4.63
CA SER A 43 -2.29 -13.53 5.81
C SER A 43 -3.24 -13.32 7.00
N ILE A 44 -3.79 -12.11 7.14
CA ILE A 44 -4.76 -11.76 8.18
C ILE A 44 -6.14 -12.40 7.91
N TYR A 45 -6.54 -12.47 6.64
CA TYR A 45 -7.83 -12.99 6.19
C TYR A 45 -7.75 -14.41 5.59
N ALA A 46 -6.76 -15.22 5.99
CA ALA A 46 -6.53 -16.56 5.43
C ALA A 46 -7.60 -17.62 5.82
N GLY A 47 -8.69 -17.20 6.45
CA GLY A 47 -9.88 -18.03 6.69
C GLY A 47 -10.00 -18.59 8.11
N PRO A 48 -10.82 -19.66 8.29
CA PRO A 48 -11.27 -20.12 9.60
C PRO A 48 -10.15 -20.52 10.58
N GLU A 49 -9.07 -21.09 10.05
CA GLU A 49 -7.97 -21.70 10.81
C GLU A 49 -7.03 -20.68 11.47
N VAL A 50 -7.07 -19.42 11.04
CA VAL A 50 -6.22 -18.37 11.61
C VAL A 50 -6.64 -18.05 13.05
N SER A 51 -5.67 -18.05 13.96
CA SER A 51 -5.88 -17.72 15.37
C SER A 51 -5.89 -16.19 15.61
N VAL A 52 -6.44 -15.76 16.75
CA VAL A 52 -6.38 -14.35 17.18
C VAL A 52 -4.93 -13.89 17.35
N GLU A 53 -4.07 -14.77 17.86
CA GLU A 53 -2.64 -14.53 18.05
C GLU A 53 -1.91 -14.31 16.72
N ASP A 54 -2.23 -15.11 15.70
CA ASP A 54 -1.66 -14.95 14.35
C ASP A 54 -2.17 -13.66 13.69
N ILE A 55 -3.46 -13.34 13.82
CA ILE A 55 -4.03 -12.05 13.36
C ILE A 55 -3.27 -10.90 13.98
N LYS A 56 -3.10 -10.92 15.31
CA LYS A 56 -2.42 -9.85 16.03
C LYS A 56 -0.98 -9.70 15.58
N LYS A 57 -0.26 -10.81 15.37
CA LYS A 57 1.12 -10.80 14.87
C LYS A 57 1.19 -10.14 13.50
N HIS A 58 0.40 -10.62 12.54
CA HIS A 58 0.39 -10.07 11.18
C HIS A 58 -0.10 -8.62 11.13
N ARG A 59 -1.08 -8.26 11.96
CA ARG A 59 -1.57 -6.88 12.07
C ARG A 59 -0.49 -5.92 12.55
N ILE A 60 0.34 -6.31 13.53
CA ILE A 60 1.44 -5.45 14.01
C ILE A 60 2.44 -5.17 12.88
N GLU A 61 2.78 -6.20 12.09
CA GLU A 61 3.66 -6.05 10.92
C GLU A 61 3.01 -5.17 9.84
N LEU A 62 1.72 -5.36 9.57
CA LEU A 62 0.94 -4.53 8.65
C LEU A 62 0.93 -3.06 9.08
N VAL A 63 0.66 -2.77 10.35
CA VAL A 63 0.63 -1.39 10.88
C VAL A 63 2.01 -0.75 10.77
N LYS A 64 3.09 -1.50 10.96
CA LYS A 64 4.45 -1.00 10.74
C LYS A 64 4.63 -0.58 9.27
N GLU A 65 4.30 -1.46 8.33
CA GLU A 65 4.38 -1.22 6.88
C GLU A 65 3.60 0.04 6.47
N ILE A 66 2.36 0.16 6.96
CA ILE A 66 1.50 1.31 6.69
C ILE A 66 2.15 2.61 7.17
N ASN A 67 2.75 2.62 8.37
CA ASN A 67 3.38 3.82 8.89
C ASN A 67 4.65 4.19 8.10
N GLU A 68 5.45 3.20 7.71
CA GLU A 68 6.63 3.40 6.86
C GLU A 68 6.22 3.98 5.49
N ALA A 69 5.21 3.39 4.83
CA ALA A 69 4.65 3.90 3.59
C ALA A 69 4.12 5.34 3.71
N MET A 70 3.38 5.64 4.78
CA MET A 70 2.88 7.00 5.05
C MET A 70 4.01 8.01 5.22
N ASP A 71 5.11 7.63 5.86
CA ASP A 71 6.27 8.48 6.07
C ASP A 71 7.00 8.74 4.74
N GLU A 72 7.20 7.71 3.91
CA GLU A 72 7.79 7.85 2.58
C GLU A 72 6.95 8.75 1.67
N ILE A 73 5.64 8.48 1.57
CA ILE A 73 4.72 9.26 0.73
C ILE A 73 4.63 10.70 1.24
N ARG A 74 4.62 10.93 2.56
CA ARG A 74 4.61 12.30 3.12
C ARG A 74 5.83 13.09 2.67
N ASN A 75 7.00 12.46 2.64
CA ASN A 75 8.27 13.06 2.25
C ASN A 75 8.50 13.09 0.72
N LEU A 76 7.74 12.32 -0.05
CA LEU A 76 7.79 12.29 -1.50
C LEU A 76 7.43 13.66 -2.08
N LYS A 77 8.34 14.27 -2.85
CA LYS A 77 8.07 15.55 -3.53
C LYS A 77 7.03 15.34 -4.62
N ASP A 78 6.22 16.36 -4.87
CA ASP A 78 5.29 16.34 -6.01
C ASP A 78 6.03 16.11 -7.33
N PHE A 79 5.45 15.29 -8.20
CA PHE A 79 6.00 15.02 -9.53
C PHE A 79 5.09 15.61 -10.61
N LYS A 80 5.51 16.77 -11.13
CA LYS A 80 4.88 17.44 -12.28
C LYS A 80 3.37 17.68 -12.10
N GLY A 81 2.93 18.05 -10.89
CA GLY A 81 1.54 18.39 -10.59
C GLY A 81 0.65 17.19 -10.22
N ASN A 82 1.20 16.00 -10.01
CA ASN A 82 0.44 14.80 -9.65
C ASN A 82 0.13 14.68 -8.15
N THR A 83 -0.16 15.82 -7.51
CA THR A 83 -0.40 15.89 -6.06
C THR A 83 -1.60 15.03 -5.65
N ALA A 84 -2.61 14.90 -6.51
CA ALA A 84 -3.79 14.06 -6.28
C ALA A 84 -3.45 12.58 -6.10
N PHE A 85 -2.44 12.06 -6.81
CA PHE A 85 -2.01 10.66 -6.66
C PHE A 85 -1.41 10.42 -5.27
N LYS A 86 -0.46 11.28 -4.86
CA LYS A 86 0.11 11.28 -3.50
C LYS A 86 -0.96 11.45 -2.42
N GLU A 87 -1.88 12.38 -2.58
CA GLU A 87 -2.94 12.64 -1.59
C GLU A 87 -3.91 11.47 -1.44
N THR A 88 -4.26 10.82 -2.56
CA THR A 88 -5.13 9.65 -2.56
C THR A 88 -4.45 8.48 -1.87
N ALA A 89 -3.16 8.26 -2.14
CA ALA A 89 -2.37 7.26 -1.42
C ALA A 89 -2.32 7.54 0.09
N MET A 90 -2.10 8.80 0.49
CA MET A 90 -2.13 9.17 1.91
C MET A 90 -3.49 8.88 2.57
N LYS A 91 -4.62 9.10 1.87
CA LYS A 91 -5.96 8.77 2.37
C LYS A 91 -6.12 7.26 2.53
N TYR A 92 -5.69 6.47 1.54
CA TYR A 92 -5.70 5.01 1.57
C TYR A 92 -4.94 4.47 2.80
N PHE A 93 -3.66 4.83 2.96
CA PHE A 93 -2.86 4.35 4.09
C PHE A 93 -3.35 4.90 5.43
N SER A 94 -3.86 6.13 5.48
CA SER A 94 -4.44 6.69 6.72
C SER A 94 -5.66 5.92 7.19
N HIS A 95 -6.52 5.50 6.25
CA HIS A 95 -7.68 4.65 6.56
C HIS A 95 -7.26 3.30 7.12
N LEU A 96 -6.29 2.64 6.47
CA LEU A 96 -5.75 1.38 6.96
C LEU A 96 -5.09 1.51 8.33
N ASN A 97 -4.34 2.59 8.57
CA ASN A 97 -3.74 2.85 9.88
C ASN A 97 -4.80 3.08 10.96
N PHE A 98 -5.92 3.72 10.61
CA PHE A 98 -7.06 3.85 11.51
C PHE A 98 -7.66 2.47 11.81
N LEU A 99 -8.04 1.72 10.77
CA LEU A 99 -8.69 0.42 10.92
C LEU A 99 -7.84 -0.57 11.70
N TYR A 100 -6.59 -0.79 11.29
CA TYR A 100 -5.73 -1.82 11.86
C TYR A 100 -4.89 -1.32 13.06
N GLY A 101 -4.64 -0.01 13.16
CA GLY A 101 -3.80 0.56 14.22
C GLY A 101 -4.59 1.14 15.39
N LYS A 102 -5.84 1.58 15.19
CA LYS A 102 -6.59 2.39 16.17
C LYS A 102 -7.98 1.86 16.53
N THR A 103 -8.56 0.97 15.74
CA THR A 103 -9.86 0.37 16.06
C THR A 103 -9.74 -0.58 17.24
N ASN A 104 -10.59 -0.35 18.25
CA ASN A 104 -10.65 -1.22 19.43
C ASN A 104 -11.10 -2.63 19.04
N ASN A 105 -10.48 -3.64 19.64
CA ASN A 105 -10.81 -5.06 19.43
C ASN A 105 -10.71 -5.56 17.98
N ILE A 106 -9.98 -4.86 17.10
CA ILE A 106 -9.87 -5.22 15.69
C ILE A 106 -9.43 -6.67 15.47
N ASP A 107 -8.51 -7.19 16.29
CA ASP A 107 -8.04 -8.58 16.23
C ASP A 107 -9.21 -9.59 16.41
N SER A 108 -10.13 -9.30 17.33
CA SER A 108 -11.32 -10.13 17.57
C SER A 108 -12.36 -9.97 16.47
N LEU A 109 -12.52 -8.76 15.91
CA LEU A 109 -13.45 -8.50 14.81
C LEU A 109 -13.03 -9.27 13.56
N ILE A 110 -11.75 -9.22 13.20
CA ILE A 110 -11.16 -9.98 12.09
C ILE A 110 -11.30 -11.48 12.33
N TYR A 111 -10.99 -11.96 13.55
CA TYR A 111 -11.14 -13.38 13.87
C TYR A 111 -12.56 -13.87 13.60
N ASN A 112 -13.56 -13.07 14.01
CA ASN A 112 -14.95 -13.44 13.78
C ASN A 112 -15.33 -13.39 12.30
N ILE A 113 -14.95 -12.37 11.53
CA ILE A 113 -15.31 -12.26 10.12
C ILE A 113 -14.64 -13.34 9.24
N ASN A 114 -13.51 -13.90 9.69
CA ASN A 114 -12.79 -14.98 9.00
C ASN A 114 -13.51 -16.33 8.95
N SER A 115 -14.69 -16.48 9.57
CA SER A 115 -15.53 -17.67 9.44
C SER A 115 -17.00 -17.29 9.39
N PRO A 116 -17.79 -17.81 8.43
CA PRO A 116 -19.24 -17.58 8.40
C PRO A 116 -19.93 -17.89 9.74
N GLU A 117 -19.57 -19.01 10.38
CA GLU A 117 -20.17 -19.42 11.67
C GLU A 117 -19.82 -18.45 12.82
N ARG A 118 -18.63 -17.85 12.79
CA ARG A 118 -18.22 -16.86 13.81
C ARG A 118 -18.82 -15.48 13.50
N ALA A 119 -18.91 -15.11 12.23
CA ALA A 119 -19.52 -13.88 11.75
C ALA A 119 -21.00 -13.80 12.13
N GLU A 120 -21.75 -14.91 12.02
CA GLU A 120 -23.17 -14.99 12.45
C GLU A 120 -23.39 -14.69 13.93
N LYS A 121 -22.35 -14.84 14.77
CA LYS A 121 -22.39 -14.60 16.21
C LYS A 121 -21.89 -13.19 16.58
N MET A 122 -21.45 -12.40 15.61
CA MET A 122 -21.04 -11.01 15.86
C MET A 122 -22.22 -10.16 16.27
N LYS A 123 -21.94 -9.12 17.06
CA LYS A 123 -22.94 -8.10 17.32
C LYS A 123 -23.25 -7.35 16.01
N PRO A 124 -24.50 -6.95 15.75
CA PRO A 124 -24.84 -6.19 14.56
C PRO A 124 -23.95 -4.96 14.35
N GLU A 125 -23.64 -4.22 15.42
CA GLU A 125 -22.83 -3.00 15.33
C GLU A 125 -21.37 -3.28 14.95
N ASP A 126 -20.84 -4.43 15.37
CA ASP A 126 -19.48 -4.89 15.03
C ASP A 126 -19.41 -5.33 13.55
N PHE A 127 -20.47 -5.99 13.05
CA PHE A 127 -20.58 -6.36 11.65
C PHE A 127 -20.74 -5.12 10.75
N GLU A 128 -21.63 -4.20 11.11
CA GLU A 128 -21.85 -2.93 10.39
C GLU A 128 -20.59 -2.06 10.36
N LEU A 129 -19.81 -2.06 11.45
CA LEU A 129 -18.49 -1.44 11.48
C LEU A 129 -17.60 -2.08 10.40
N MET A 130 -17.39 -3.40 10.43
CA MET A 130 -16.51 -4.07 9.48
C MET A 130 -16.97 -3.87 8.02
N ASP A 131 -18.26 -4.02 7.74
CA ASP A 131 -18.80 -3.78 6.39
C ASP A 131 -18.52 -2.34 5.92
N ARG A 132 -18.82 -1.33 6.74
CA ARG A 132 -18.55 0.07 6.40
C ARG A 132 -17.07 0.33 6.13
N GLU A 133 -16.19 -0.18 6.99
CA GLU A 133 -14.74 0.05 6.83
C GLU A 133 -14.18 -0.70 5.62
N THR A 134 -14.73 -1.87 5.27
CA THR A 134 -14.42 -2.61 4.03
C THR A 134 -14.91 -1.85 2.78
N GLN A 135 -16.14 -1.32 2.78
CA GLN A 135 -16.61 -0.49 1.66
C GLN A 135 -15.73 0.75 1.48
N LYS A 136 -15.32 1.39 2.59
CA LYS A 136 -14.42 2.54 2.54
C LYS A 136 -13.02 2.18 2.02
N TYR A 137 -12.52 1.00 2.39
CA TYR A 137 -11.26 0.46 1.83
C TYR A 137 -11.34 0.32 0.31
N LEU A 138 -12.40 -0.33 -0.20
CA LEU A 138 -12.60 -0.55 -1.64
C LEU A 138 -12.72 0.78 -2.41
N GLU A 139 -13.47 1.75 -1.88
CA GLU A 139 -13.58 3.08 -2.47
C GLU A 139 -12.21 3.77 -2.59
N LEU A 140 -11.37 3.67 -1.56
CA LEU A 140 -10.04 4.28 -1.55
C LEU A 140 -9.05 3.55 -2.46
N GLU A 141 -9.14 2.23 -2.54
CA GLU A 141 -8.35 1.40 -3.46
C GLU A 141 -8.68 1.72 -4.92
N GLU A 142 -9.97 1.81 -5.26
CA GLU A 142 -10.42 2.22 -6.59
C GLU A 142 -9.97 3.63 -6.95
N ALA A 143 -10.05 4.57 -6.00
CA ALA A 143 -9.57 5.93 -6.20
C ALA A 143 -8.07 5.96 -6.45
N LEU A 144 -7.28 5.19 -5.69
CA LEU A 144 -5.84 5.09 -5.85
C LEU A 144 -5.47 4.50 -7.22
N LEU A 145 -6.14 3.42 -7.63
CA LEU A 145 -5.97 2.80 -8.95
C LEU A 145 -6.32 3.77 -10.08
N ALA A 146 -7.36 4.59 -9.92
CA ALA A 146 -7.73 5.60 -10.91
C ALA A 146 -6.65 6.67 -11.07
N GLU A 147 -6.07 7.16 -9.97
CA GLU A 147 -4.96 8.12 -10.04
C GLU A 147 -3.67 7.49 -10.59
N GLN A 148 -3.37 6.23 -10.25
CA GLN A 148 -2.25 5.49 -10.83
C GLN A 148 -2.38 5.35 -12.35
N LYS A 149 -3.58 5.00 -12.85
CA LYS A 149 -3.86 4.89 -14.29
C LYS A 149 -3.65 6.22 -15.01
N LYS A 150 -4.19 7.32 -14.47
CA LYS A 150 -3.96 8.67 -15.03
C LYS A 150 -2.48 9.03 -15.09
N PHE A 151 -1.75 8.75 -14.01
CA PHE A 151 -0.32 8.99 -13.93
C PHE A 151 0.44 8.17 -14.99
N ALA A 152 0.12 6.87 -15.11
CA ALA A 152 0.75 5.98 -16.08
C ALA A 152 0.49 6.43 -17.52
N GLU A 153 -0.74 6.82 -17.85
CA GLU A 153 -1.10 7.39 -19.15
C GLU A 153 -0.30 8.67 -19.45
N GLN A 154 -0.22 9.60 -18.50
CA GLN A 154 0.51 10.87 -18.66
C GLN A 154 2.00 10.65 -18.96
N PHE A 155 2.61 9.61 -18.39
CA PHE A 155 4.03 9.33 -18.52
C PHE A 155 4.37 8.13 -19.41
N ASN A 156 3.40 7.61 -20.18
CA ASN A 156 3.54 6.45 -21.07
C ASN A 156 4.12 5.20 -20.36
N MET A 157 3.71 4.98 -19.12
CA MET A 157 4.09 3.80 -18.34
C MET A 157 3.16 2.64 -18.68
N ARG A 158 3.72 1.42 -18.69
CA ARG A 158 2.92 0.19 -18.75
C ARG A 158 2.66 -0.27 -17.34
N LEU A 159 1.40 -0.45 -16.99
CA LEU A 159 1.01 -1.11 -15.75
C LEU A 159 1.06 -2.61 -16.02
N GLU A 160 1.94 -3.31 -15.32
CA GLU A 160 1.95 -4.77 -15.29
C GLU A 160 0.93 -5.20 -14.22
N TYR A 161 -0.09 -5.93 -14.66
CA TYR A 161 -1.13 -6.53 -13.82
C TYR A 161 -0.95 -8.03 -13.80
#